data_AF-A0A7S4QGI3-F1
#
_entry.id   AF-A0A7S4QGI3-F1
#
_cell.length_a   1.000
_cell.length_b   1.000
_cell.length_c   1.000
_cell.angle_alpha   90.00
_cell.angle_beta   90.00
_cell.angle_gamma   90.00
#
_symmetry.space_group_name_H-M   'P 1'
#
loop_
_entity.id
_entity.type
_entity.pdbx_description
1 polymer ?
#
loop_
_entity_poly.entity_id
_entity_poly.type
_entity_poly.pdbx_seq_one_letter_code
_entity_poly.pdbx_strand_id
1 'polypeptide(L)'
;MNIGVSRCVFGFDFSVILFLVVKFNIVPFLSYLPSDFVEYSIPSKLTCAIIAHHATCLADTLASELGMLASSPPVLILPPFHSVPPGTNGGVTLWGTSWSLAGGFLIGLGTLLMDTISGISIHQPMKVLIYSSMCGLLGSFIDSVLGATVQASYYDSDSKQTYLGKRDSTDMPTSAKHITGKDILTNAQVNLVSVMITCILGGWYIGPYILS
;
A
#
# COMPACT_ATOMS: atom_id res chain seq x y z
N MET A 1 -2.87 -22.72 -21.17
CA MET A 1 -1.99 -21.64 -20.69
C MET A 1 -2.20 -21.52 -19.20
N ASN A 2 -1.52 -22.36 -18.41
CA ASN A 2 -1.63 -22.37 -16.96
C ASN A 2 -0.70 -21.30 -16.42
N ILE A 3 -1.26 -20.11 -16.20
CA ILE A 3 -0.61 -19.09 -15.39
C ILE A 3 -0.67 -19.65 -13.97
N GLY A 4 0.44 -20.21 -13.51
CA GLY A 4 0.62 -20.58 -12.10
C GLY A 4 0.64 -19.30 -11.28
N VAL A 5 -0.54 -18.73 -11.06
CA VAL A 5 -0.75 -17.70 -10.04
C VAL A 5 -0.40 -18.39 -8.74
N SER A 6 0.80 -18.09 -8.24
CA SER A 6 1.18 -18.48 -6.89
C SER A 6 0.09 -17.99 -5.96
N ARG A 7 -0.67 -18.94 -5.40
CA ARG A 7 -1.61 -18.79 -4.30
C ARG A 7 -0.86 -18.41 -3.01
N CYS A 8 -0.06 -17.35 -3.06
CA CYS A 8 0.64 -16.83 -1.90
C CYS A 8 -0.05 -15.57 -1.39
N VAL A 9 -0.86 -15.83 -0.35
CA VAL A 9 -1.07 -14.98 0.81
C VAL A 9 -2.21 -13.95 0.70
N PHE A 10 -3.29 -14.32 1.38
CA PHE A 10 -4.56 -13.64 1.64
C PHE A 10 -5.59 -13.61 0.52
N GLY A 11 -6.55 -14.54 0.63
CA GLY A 11 -7.91 -14.32 0.16
C GLY A 11 -8.44 -13.02 0.75
N PHE A 12 -8.43 -11.97 -0.05
CA PHE A 12 -8.99 -10.68 0.27
C PHE A 12 -10.50 -10.78 0.15
N ASP A 13 -11.13 -11.33 1.18
CA ASP A 13 -12.57 -11.27 1.33
C ASP A 13 -12.90 -9.77 1.50
N PHE A 14 -13.68 -9.18 0.59
CA PHE A 14 -14.13 -7.79 0.66
C PHE A 14 -14.78 -7.47 2.02
N SER A 15 -15.28 -8.53 2.67
CA SER A 15 -15.73 -8.61 4.05
C SER A 15 -14.72 -8.09 5.08
N VAL A 16 -13.40 -8.24 4.89
CA VAL A 16 -12.36 -7.82 5.85
C VAL A 16 -12.14 -6.31 5.83
N ILE A 17 -12.28 -5.62 4.69
CA ILE A 17 -12.22 -4.15 4.64
C ILE A 17 -13.40 -3.57 5.42
N LEU A 18 -14.60 -4.09 5.18
CA LEU A 18 -15.79 -3.68 5.91
C LEU A 18 -15.70 -4.08 7.39
N PHE A 19 -15.13 -5.24 7.72
CA PHE A 19 -14.99 -5.75 9.09
C PHE A 19 -13.85 -5.08 9.87
N LEU A 20 -12.78 -4.61 9.24
CA LEU A 20 -11.73 -3.82 9.90
C LEU A 20 -12.20 -2.41 10.22
N VAL A 21 -12.96 -1.80 9.30
CA VAL A 21 -13.57 -0.48 9.51
C VAL A 21 -14.72 -0.54 10.54
N VAL A 22 -15.49 -1.63 10.58
CA VAL A 22 -16.70 -1.75 11.43
C VAL A 22 -16.44 -2.43 12.78
N LYS A 23 -15.47 -3.36 12.91
CA LYS A 23 -15.31 -4.20 14.12
C LYS A 23 -14.20 -3.75 15.07
N PHE A 24 -13.21 -3.00 14.60
CA PHE A 24 -12.39 -2.22 15.50
C PHE A 24 -13.21 -1.00 15.90
N ASN A 25 -13.44 -0.80 17.19
CA ASN A 25 -14.00 0.41 17.80
C ASN A 25 -13.15 1.65 17.44
N ILE A 26 -13.15 2.07 16.18
CA ILE A 26 -12.51 3.29 15.66
C ILE A 26 -13.46 4.49 15.88
N VAL A 27 -14.74 4.21 16.18
CA VAL A 27 -15.80 5.18 16.47
C VAL A 27 -15.45 6.23 17.54
N PRO A 28 -14.80 5.92 18.68
CA PRO A 28 -14.39 6.95 19.64
C PRO A 28 -13.07 7.67 19.26
N PHE A 29 -12.30 7.17 18.28
CA PHE A 29 -11.02 7.80 17.85
C PHE A 29 -11.23 8.80 16.71
N LEU A 30 -12.26 8.59 15.88
CA LEU A 30 -12.66 9.52 14.83
C LEU A 30 -13.32 10.80 15.36
N SER A 31 -13.81 10.78 16.60
CA SER A 31 -14.33 11.97 17.30
C SER A 31 -13.30 13.11 17.44
N TYR A 32 -12.02 12.82 17.19
CA TYR A 32 -10.88 13.74 17.34
C TYR A 32 -10.24 14.20 16.02
N LEU A 33 -10.87 13.92 14.87
CA LEU A 33 -10.44 14.43 13.56
C LEU A 33 -11.38 15.55 13.04
N PRO A 34 -10.86 16.65 12.52
CA PRO A 34 -9.88 17.56 13.10
C PRO A 34 -10.62 18.80 13.63
N SER A 35 -10.84 18.88 14.95
CA SER A 35 -11.38 20.09 15.56
C SER A 35 -10.35 20.91 16.31
N ASP A 36 -9.16 20.38 16.65
CA ASP A 36 -7.96 21.18 16.94
C ASP A 36 -6.74 20.28 17.25
N PHE A 37 -5.73 20.24 16.36
CA PHE A 37 -4.41 19.65 16.68
C PHE A 37 -3.71 20.37 17.84
N VAL A 38 -4.21 21.56 18.21
CA VAL A 38 -3.76 22.40 19.32
C VAL A 38 -4.22 21.84 20.67
N GLU A 39 -5.42 21.27 20.75
CA GLU A 39 -5.99 20.75 22.01
C GLU A 39 -5.73 19.25 22.21
N TYR A 40 -5.83 18.44 21.13
CA TYR A 40 -5.69 16.97 21.19
C TYR A 40 -4.60 16.44 20.26
N SER A 41 -3.36 16.93 20.43
CA SER A 41 -2.25 16.63 19.50
C SER A 41 -1.95 15.14 19.33
N ILE A 42 -1.93 14.34 20.40
CA ILE A 42 -1.56 12.90 20.31
C ILE A 42 -2.71 12.06 19.71
N PRO A 43 -3.97 12.14 20.19
CA PRO A 43 -5.07 11.38 19.61
C PRO A 43 -5.26 11.64 18.12
N SER A 44 -5.27 12.91 17.68
CA SER A 44 -5.47 13.24 16.26
C SER A 44 -4.34 12.71 15.37
N LYS A 45 -3.08 12.74 15.83
CA LYS A 45 -1.94 12.15 15.11
C LYS A 45 -2.06 10.62 15.01
N LEU A 46 -2.52 9.96 16.08
CA LEU A 46 -2.76 8.51 16.07
C LEU A 46 -3.91 8.14 15.13
N THR A 47 -5.00 8.91 15.09
CA THR A 47 -6.09 8.69 14.12
C THR A 47 -5.57 8.83 12.68
N CYS A 48 -4.78 9.87 12.42
CA CYS A 48 -4.11 10.05 11.13
C CYS A 48 -3.23 8.84 10.77
N ALA A 49 -2.45 8.33 11.72
CA ALA A 49 -1.61 7.15 11.52
C ALA A 49 -2.44 5.89 11.20
N ILE A 50 -3.58 5.68 11.85
CA ILE A 50 -4.49 4.56 11.59
C ILE A 50 -5.08 4.66 10.16
N ILE A 51 -5.51 5.85 9.75
CA ILE A 51 -5.99 6.06 8.38
C ILE A 51 -4.87 5.79 7.38
N ALA A 52 -3.65 6.29 7.64
CA ALA A 52 -2.49 6.07 6.80
C ALA A 52 -2.12 4.58 6.69
N HIS A 53 -2.20 3.83 7.79
CA HIS A 53 -2.01 2.38 7.83
C HIS A 53 -2.94 1.67 6.84
N HIS A 54 -4.25 1.86 7.00
CA HIS A 54 -5.24 1.18 6.17
C HIS A 54 -5.18 1.65 4.71
N ALA A 55 -4.94 2.94 4.48
CA ALA A 55 -4.77 3.49 3.14
C ALA A 55 -3.58 2.85 2.42
N THR A 56 -2.45 2.69 3.10
CA THR A 56 -1.25 2.02 2.57
C THR A 56 -1.54 0.57 2.24
N CYS A 57 -2.05 -0.22 3.20
CA CYS A 57 -2.31 -1.64 3.00
C CYS A 57 -3.26 -1.90 1.81
N LEU A 58 -4.34 -1.10 1.70
CA LEU A 58 -5.28 -1.25 0.59
C LEU A 58 -4.68 -0.78 -0.74
N ALA A 59 -3.98 0.35 -0.74
CA ALA A 59 -3.31 0.88 -1.93
C ALA A 59 -2.30 -0.12 -2.50
N ASP A 60 -1.43 -0.69 -1.66
CA ASP A 60 -0.38 -1.63 -2.08
C ASP A 60 -0.99 -2.89 -2.69
N THR A 61 -2.02 -3.43 -2.04
CA THR A 61 -2.71 -4.64 -2.52
C THR A 61 -3.41 -4.39 -3.86
N LEU A 62 -4.14 -3.28 -3.99
CA LEU A 62 -4.81 -2.96 -5.26
C LEU A 62 -3.79 -2.67 -6.36
N ALA A 63 -2.69 -1.99 -6.04
CA ALA A 63 -1.62 -1.70 -7.00
C ALA A 63 -0.90 -2.97 -7.47
N SER A 64 -0.63 -3.94 -6.59
CA SER A 64 0.03 -5.19 -6.99
C SER A 64 -0.91 -6.10 -7.78
N GLU A 65 -2.14 -6.31 -7.31
CA GLU A 65 -3.08 -7.23 -7.95
C GLU A 65 -3.65 -6.68 -9.27
N LEU A 66 -4.14 -5.44 -9.25
CA LEU A 66 -4.75 -4.82 -10.42
C LEU A 66 -3.70 -4.18 -11.33
N GLY A 67 -2.54 -3.79 -10.80
CA GLY A 67 -1.43 -3.29 -11.61
C GLY A 67 -0.76 -4.36 -12.47
N MET A 68 -0.80 -5.64 -12.07
CA MET A 68 -0.37 -6.75 -12.92
C MET A 68 -1.23 -6.92 -14.19
N LEU A 69 -2.47 -6.44 -14.18
CA LEU A 69 -3.36 -6.45 -15.34
C LEU A 69 -3.07 -5.31 -16.34
N ALA A 70 -2.11 -4.44 -16.04
CA ALA A 70 -1.76 -3.34 -16.92
C ALA A 70 -1.20 -3.86 -18.27
N SER A 71 -1.69 -3.29 -19.37
CA SER A 71 -1.19 -3.61 -20.72
C SER A 71 0.24 -3.08 -20.96
N SER A 72 0.66 -2.06 -20.21
CA SER A 72 1.99 -1.46 -20.31
C SER A 72 2.99 -2.18 -19.40
N PRO A 73 4.24 -2.41 -19.85
CA PRO A 73 5.25 -3.03 -19.00
C PRO A 73 5.56 -2.14 -17.79
N PRO A 74 5.74 -2.72 -16.58
CA PRO A 74 6.17 -1.96 -15.42
C PRO A 74 7.57 -1.37 -15.61
N VAL A 75 7.81 -0.23 -14.98
CA VAL A 75 9.11 0.45 -14.94
C VAL A 75 9.65 0.36 -13.52
N LEU A 76 10.94 0.05 -13.37
CA LEU A 76 11.56 0.02 -12.05
C LEU A 76 11.52 1.43 -11.41
N ILE A 77 11.09 1.50 -10.16
CA ILE A 77 10.95 2.76 -9.42
C ILE A 77 12.27 3.46 -9.10
N LEU A 78 13.39 2.73 -9.18
CA LEU A 78 14.74 3.24 -8.96
C LEU A 78 15.53 3.32 -10.29
N PRO A 79 16.56 4.18 -10.35
CA PRO A 79 17.48 4.23 -11.48
C PRO A 79 18.03 2.83 -11.78
N PRO A 80 18.08 2.40 -13.05
CA PRO A 80 18.06 3.23 -14.26
C PRO A 80 16.66 3.48 -14.89
N PHE A 81 15.54 3.25 -14.19
CA PHE A 81 14.18 3.48 -14.71
C PHE A 81 13.89 2.74 -16.03
N HIS A 82 14.26 1.47 -16.09
CA HIS A 82 14.02 0.63 -17.25
C HIS A 82 12.77 -0.23 -17.07
N SER A 83 12.21 -0.70 -18.19
CA SER A 83 11.09 -1.63 -18.17
C SER A 83 11.52 -3.00 -17.65
N VAL A 84 10.72 -3.56 -16.75
CA VAL A 84 10.94 -4.86 -16.12
C VAL A 84 9.77 -5.81 -16.41
N PRO A 85 9.96 -7.13 -16.32
CA PRO A 85 8.88 -8.09 -16.45
C PRO A 85 7.78 -7.87 -15.39
N PRO A 86 6.50 -8.14 -15.70
CA PRO A 86 5.41 -8.13 -14.73
C PRO A 86 5.72 -8.99 -13.49
N GLY A 87 5.33 -8.51 -12.31
CA GLY A 87 5.60 -9.17 -11.03
C GLY A 87 6.99 -8.94 -10.45
N THR A 88 7.81 -8.07 -11.03
CA THR A 88 9.11 -7.66 -10.46
C THR A 88 8.89 -6.72 -9.27
N ASN A 89 9.55 -6.98 -8.13
CA ASN A 89 9.45 -6.11 -6.96
C ASN A 89 9.98 -4.70 -7.28
N GLY A 90 9.19 -3.69 -6.91
CA GLY A 90 9.46 -2.28 -7.23
C GLY A 90 9.26 -1.90 -8.70
N GLY A 91 8.65 -2.78 -9.50
CA GLY A 91 8.12 -2.43 -10.81
C GLY A 91 6.77 -1.72 -10.68
N VAL A 92 6.69 -0.47 -11.13
CA VAL A 92 5.48 0.35 -11.06
C VAL A 92 4.88 0.62 -12.44
N THR A 93 3.55 0.68 -12.50
CA THR A 93 2.79 1.09 -13.69
C THR A 93 1.91 2.29 -13.36
N LEU A 94 1.58 3.09 -14.37
CA LEU A 94 0.62 4.19 -14.20
C LEU A 94 -0.76 3.65 -13.75
N TRP A 95 -1.16 2.50 -14.29
CA TRP A 95 -2.40 1.82 -13.91
C TRP A 95 -2.39 1.38 -12.44
N GLY A 96 -1.33 0.71 -11.99
CA GLY A 96 -1.16 0.33 -10.58
C GLY A 96 -1.16 1.55 -9.65
N THR A 97 -0.47 2.62 -10.04
CA THR A 97 -0.44 3.88 -9.27
C THR A 97 -1.82 4.51 -9.13
N SER A 98 -2.67 4.42 -10.17
CA SER A 98 -4.06 4.90 -10.08
C SER A 98 -4.89 4.09 -9.08
N TRP A 99 -4.61 2.79 -8.97
CA TRP A 99 -5.22 1.92 -7.96
C TRP A 99 -4.71 2.20 -6.54
N SER A 100 -3.44 2.61 -6.37
CA SER A 100 -2.94 3.10 -5.09
C SER A 100 -3.72 4.34 -4.64
N LEU A 101 -3.95 5.30 -5.55
CA LEU A 101 -4.75 6.49 -5.28
C LEU A 101 -6.21 6.13 -4.92
N ALA A 102 -6.81 5.20 -5.68
CA ALA A 102 -8.17 4.72 -5.44
C ALA A 102 -8.29 3.99 -4.10
N GLY A 103 -7.30 3.18 -3.71
CA GLY A 103 -7.27 2.52 -2.40
C GLY A 103 -7.28 3.51 -1.25
N GLY A 104 -6.40 4.51 -1.29
CA GLY A 104 -6.40 5.59 -0.29
C GLY A 104 -7.71 6.40 -0.29
N PHE A 105 -8.30 6.64 -1.46
CA PHE A 105 -9.60 7.32 -1.57
C PHE A 105 -10.73 6.50 -0.91
N LEU A 106 -10.78 5.19 -1.14
CA LEU A 106 -11.78 4.29 -0.55
C LEU A 106 -11.70 4.26 0.98
N ILE A 107 -10.49 4.28 1.55
CA ILE A 107 -10.32 4.39 3.02
C ILE A 107 -10.82 5.74 3.54
N GLY A 108 -10.54 6.84 2.83
CA GLY A 108 -11.07 8.15 3.19
C GLY A 108 -12.60 8.18 3.13
N LEU A 109 -13.20 7.64 2.07
CA LEU A 109 -14.65 7.54 1.93
C LEU A 109 -15.27 6.69 3.04
N GLY A 110 -14.67 5.53 3.35
CA GLY A 110 -15.09 4.69 4.46
C GLY A 110 -15.03 5.42 5.80
N THR A 111 -13.99 6.23 6.01
CA THR A 111 -13.85 7.08 7.21
C THR A 111 -15.01 8.07 7.33
N LEU A 112 -15.31 8.82 6.26
CA LEU A 112 -16.41 9.80 6.24
C LEU A 112 -17.79 9.15 6.42
N LEU A 113 -18.00 7.97 5.84
CA LEU A 113 -19.24 7.21 6.02
C LEU A 113 -19.42 6.79 7.48
N MET A 114 -18.34 6.35 8.14
CA MET A 114 -18.38 5.98 9.56
C MET A 114 -18.64 7.19 10.46
N ASP A 115 -18.05 8.35 10.17
CA ASP A 115 -18.34 9.59 10.90
C ASP A 115 -19.82 9.95 10.80
N THR A 116 -20.38 9.87 9.58
CA THR A 116 -21.81 10.15 9.32
C THR A 116 -22.72 9.20 10.11
N ILE A 117 -22.44 7.89 10.09
CA ILE A 117 -23.23 6.88 10.81
C ILE A 117 -23.13 7.07 12.32
N SER A 118 -21.98 7.52 12.81
CA SER A 118 -21.72 7.75 14.23
C SER A 118 -22.28 9.09 14.75
N GLY A 119 -22.88 9.89 13.87
CA GLY A 119 -23.41 11.21 14.21
C GLY A 119 -22.34 12.27 14.47
N ILE A 120 -21.10 12.03 14.02
CA ILE A 120 -19.98 12.97 14.14
C ILE A 120 -20.08 13.99 12.99
N SER A 121 -20.02 15.28 13.31
CA SER A 121 -20.06 16.33 12.30
C SER A 121 -18.76 16.37 11.51
N ILE A 122 -18.86 16.25 10.19
CA ILE A 122 -17.71 16.24 9.29
C ILE A 122 -17.36 17.69 8.93
N HIS A 123 -16.28 18.20 9.51
CA HIS A 123 -15.90 19.60 9.31
C HIS A 123 -15.09 19.84 8.02
N GLN A 124 -14.43 18.82 7.46
CA GLN A 124 -13.53 18.97 6.31
C GLN A 124 -13.41 17.69 5.44
N PRO A 125 -14.49 17.22 4.79
CA PRO A 125 -14.51 15.92 4.09
C PRO A 125 -13.44 15.82 2.98
N MET A 126 -13.25 16.89 2.21
CA MET A 126 -12.28 16.90 1.11
C MET A 126 -10.84 16.74 1.59
N LYS A 127 -10.48 17.32 2.74
CA LYS A 127 -9.13 17.20 3.28
C LYS A 127 -8.84 15.78 3.76
N VAL A 128 -9.84 15.09 4.34
CA VAL A 128 -9.71 13.67 4.73
C VAL A 128 -9.47 12.79 3.50
N LEU A 129 -10.23 13.01 2.41
CA LEU A 129 -10.04 12.27 1.16
C LEU A 129 -8.67 12.52 0.53
N ILE A 130 -8.22 13.78 0.47
CA ILE A 130 -6.89 14.14 -0.04
C ILE A 130 -5.81 13.49 0.82
N TYR A 131 -5.93 13.60 2.14
CA TYR A 131 -5.00 13.02 3.10
C TYR A 131 -4.87 11.49 2.91
N SER A 132 -5.98 10.76 2.93
CA SER A 132 -5.97 9.30 2.83
C SER A 132 -5.45 8.83 1.46
N SER A 133 -5.84 9.50 0.38
CA SER A 133 -5.32 9.26 -0.97
C SER A 133 -3.80 9.49 -1.06
N MET A 134 -3.29 10.57 -0.48
CA MET A 134 -1.85 10.85 -0.43
C MET A 134 -1.09 9.80 0.38
N CYS A 135 -1.62 9.37 1.53
CA CYS A 135 -1.02 8.30 2.33
C CYS A 135 -0.99 6.96 1.57
N GLY A 136 -2.07 6.59 0.87
CA GLY A 136 -2.10 5.38 0.05
C GLY A 136 -1.06 5.40 -1.07
N LEU A 137 -0.96 6.53 -1.80
CA LEU A 137 0.07 6.70 -2.82
C LEU A 137 1.50 6.64 -2.25
N LEU A 138 1.75 7.36 -1.15
CA LEU A 138 3.06 7.41 -0.51
C LEU A 138 3.48 6.05 0.02
N GLY A 139 2.57 5.33 0.67
CA GLY A 139 2.85 4.00 1.20
C GLY A 139 3.24 3.01 0.11
N SER A 140 2.48 2.99 -0.98
CA SER A 140 2.76 2.15 -2.15
C SER A 140 4.06 2.49 -2.85
N PHE A 141 4.41 3.78 -2.88
CA PHE A 141 5.69 4.24 -3.36
C PHE A 141 6.84 3.77 -2.47
N ILE A 142 6.71 3.89 -1.14
CA ILE A 142 7.72 3.42 -0.17
C ILE A 142 7.91 1.90 -0.27
N ASP A 143 6.82 1.13 -0.33
CA ASP A 143 6.86 -0.32 -0.51
C ASP A 143 7.60 -0.70 -1.80
N SER A 144 7.30 -0.02 -2.91
CA SER A 144 7.97 -0.26 -4.19
C SER A 144 9.47 0.06 -4.14
N VAL A 145 9.87 1.17 -3.49
CA VAL A 145 11.30 1.51 -3.31
C VAL A 145 12.02 0.47 -2.46
N LEU A 146 11.40 0.03 -1.36
CA LEU A 146 11.94 -1.04 -0.53
C LEU A 146 11.99 -2.36 -1.31
N GLY A 147 10.95 -2.71 -2.05
CA GLY A 147 10.91 -3.90 -2.88
C GLY A 147 12.02 -3.95 -3.91
N ALA A 148 12.28 -2.83 -4.60
CA ALA A 148 13.38 -2.74 -5.56
C ALA A 148 14.78 -2.90 -4.92
N THR A 149 14.93 -2.61 -3.63
CA THR A 149 16.24 -2.59 -2.93
C THR A 149 16.51 -3.84 -2.10
N VAL A 150 15.54 -4.26 -1.29
CA VAL A 150 15.70 -5.28 -0.24
C VAL A 150 14.94 -6.58 -0.52
N GLN A 151 14.31 -6.72 -1.69
CA GLN A 151 13.71 -7.97 -2.14
C GLN A 151 14.30 -8.40 -3.48
N ALA A 152 14.83 -9.62 -3.57
CA ALA A 152 15.34 -10.13 -4.83
C ALA A 152 14.21 -10.57 -5.77
N SER A 153 14.31 -10.15 -7.03
CA SER A 153 13.47 -10.64 -8.13
C SER A 153 14.31 -11.27 -9.23
N TYR A 154 13.82 -12.38 -9.77
CA TYR A 154 14.44 -13.14 -10.84
C TYR A 154 13.45 -13.36 -11.97
N TYR A 155 13.94 -13.43 -13.20
CA TYR A 155 13.12 -13.71 -14.37
C TYR A 155 13.72 -14.83 -15.19
N ASP A 156 12.89 -15.79 -15.53
CA ASP A 156 13.24 -16.87 -16.43
C ASP A 156 12.67 -16.60 -17.83
N SER A 157 13.54 -16.61 -18.83
CA SER A 157 13.16 -16.34 -20.22
C SER A 157 12.43 -17.51 -20.87
N ASP A 158 12.63 -18.73 -20.36
CA ASP A 158 12.04 -19.94 -20.93
C ASP A 158 10.57 -20.10 -20.51
N SER A 159 10.30 -20.00 -19.20
CA SER A 159 8.93 -20.01 -18.68
C SER A 159 8.18 -18.68 -18.83
N LYS A 160 8.91 -17.57 -19.09
CA LYS A 160 8.39 -16.19 -19.08
C LYS A 160 7.73 -15.81 -17.76
N GLN A 161 8.30 -16.29 -16.65
CA GLN A 161 7.80 -16.06 -15.30
C GLN A 161 8.83 -15.32 -14.45
N THR A 162 8.30 -14.50 -13.54
CA THR A 162 9.07 -13.79 -12.52
C THR A 162 8.98 -14.56 -11.20
N TYR A 163 10.11 -14.75 -10.54
CA TYR A 163 10.26 -15.48 -9.28
C TYR A 163 10.81 -14.53 -8.21
N LEU A 164 10.32 -14.67 -6.99
CA LEU A 164 10.64 -13.79 -5.86
C LEU A 164 11.37 -14.56 -4.76
N GLY A 165 12.26 -13.88 -4.02
CA GLY A 165 12.90 -14.44 -2.82
C GLY A 165 14.24 -15.13 -3.10
N LYS A 166 14.50 -16.28 -2.47
CA LYS A 166 15.81 -16.95 -2.51
C LYS A 166 16.07 -17.64 -3.84
N ARG A 167 17.29 -17.46 -4.37
CA ARG A 167 17.75 -18.09 -5.63
C ARG A 167 17.64 -19.61 -5.62
N ASP A 168 17.85 -20.24 -4.47
CA ASP A 168 17.83 -21.70 -4.32
C ASP A 168 16.49 -22.21 -3.74
N SER A 169 15.41 -21.46 -3.91
CA SER A 169 14.08 -21.96 -3.59
C SER A 169 13.71 -23.10 -4.54
N THR A 170 13.00 -24.11 -4.04
CA THR A 170 12.62 -25.33 -4.78
C THR A 170 11.84 -25.06 -6.07
N ASP A 171 11.20 -23.89 -6.14
CA ASP A 171 10.29 -23.53 -7.20
C ASP A 171 10.95 -22.62 -8.27
N MET A 172 12.23 -22.24 -8.09
CA MET A 172 12.94 -21.35 -9.00
C MET A 172 13.86 -22.14 -9.96
N PRO A 173 13.70 -21.99 -11.29
CA PRO A 173 14.55 -22.68 -12.25
C PRO A 173 15.96 -22.10 -12.27
N THR A 174 16.96 -22.93 -12.56
CA THR A 174 18.38 -22.51 -12.64
C THR A 174 18.65 -21.51 -13.76
N SER A 175 17.78 -21.46 -14.78
CA SER A 175 17.79 -20.49 -15.88
C SER A 175 17.37 -19.07 -15.46
N ALA A 176 16.75 -18.91 -14.27
CA ALA A 176 16.28 -17.62 -13.80
C ALA A 176 17.43 -16.63 -13.57
N LYS A 177 17.36 -15.48 -14.22
CA LYS A 177 18.34 -14.39 -14.13
C LYS A 177 17.88 -13.36 -13.11
N HIS A 178 18.81 -12.88 -12.29
CA HIS A 178 18.53 -11.82 -11.33
C HIS A 178 18.21 -10.50 -12.06
N ILE A 179 17.19 -9.79 -11.59
CA ILE A 179 16.76 -8.49 -12.13
C ILE A 179 17.14 -7.36 -11.17
N THR A 180 16.66 -7.43 -9.93
CA THR A 180 16.78 -6.34 -8.96
C THR A 180 16.77 -6.83 -7.52
N GLY A 181 17.21 -5.94 -6.63
CA GLY A 181 17.16 -6.08 -5.18
C GLY A 181 18.08 -7.15 -4.61
N LYS A 182 18.06 -7.28 -3.29
CA LYS A 182 18.80 -8.28 -2.53
C LYS A 182 17.83 -9.10 -1.71
N ASP A 183 18.12 -10.35 -1.43
CA ASP A 183 17.26 -11.17 -0.56
C ASP A 183 17.57 -10.86 0.92
N ILE A 184 17.09 -9.70 1.39
CA ILE A 184 17.30 -9.25 2.77
C ILE A 184 16.02 -9.42 3.58
N LEU A 185 14.89 -8.96 3.04
CA LEU A 185 13.59 -8.97 3.71
C LEU A 185 12.55 -9.73 2.90
N THR A 186 11.62 -10.36 3.61
CA THR A 186 10.42 -10.98 3.03
C THR A 186 9.37 -9.93 2.64
N ASN A 187 8.36 -10.33 1.85
CA ASN A 187 7.25 -9.45 1.48
C ASN A 187 6.50 -8.87 2.70
N ALA A 188 6.17 -9.74 3.66
CA ALA A 188 5.52 -9.30 4.90
C ALA A 188 6.36 -8.30 5.69
N GLN A 189 7.69 -8.46 5.72
CA GLN A 189 8.59 -7.54 6.43
C GLN A 189 8.71 -6.19 5.73
N VAL A 190 8.78 -6.17 4.41
CA VAL A 190 8.83 -4.91 3.64
C VAL A 190 7.52 -4.14 3.81
N ASN A 191 6.38 -4.81 3.68
CA ASN A 191 5.06 -4.20 3.87
C ASN A 191 4.89 -3.66 5.31
N LEU A 192 5.37 -4.40 6.32
CA LEU A 192 5.41 -3.90 7.70
C LEU A 192 6.22 -2.60 7.82
N VAL A 193 7.40 -2.55 7.21
CA VAL A 193 8.29 -1.38 7.27
C VAL A 193 7.71 -0.19 6.51
N SER A 194 7.19 -0.40 5.29
CA SER A 194 6.56 0.67 4.49
C SER A 194 5.36 1.27 5.19
N VAL A 195 4.49 0.44 5.76
CA VAL A 195 3.34 0.86 6.57
C VAL A 195 3.80 1.64 7.81
N MET A 196 4.78 1.15 8.56
CA MET A 196 5.29 1.84 9.75
C MET A 196 5.84 3.25 9.42
N ILE A 197 6.63 3.36 8.34
CA ILE A 197 7.14 4.65 7.87
C ILE A 197 5.98 5.57 7.50
N THR A 198 5.00 5.06 6.75
CA THR A 198 3.86 5.85 6.30
C THR A 198 2.95 6.27 7.45
N CYS A 199 2.81 5.46 8.50
CA CYS A 199 2.08 5.83 9.72
C CYS A 199 2.76 6.99 10.46
N ILE A 200 4.08 6.98 10.57
CA ILE A 200 4.84 8.05 11.21
C ILE A 200 4.74 9.33 10.39
N LEU A 201 4.97 9.25 9.07
CA LEU A 201 4.88 10.40 8.17
C LEU A 201 3.45 10.97 8.10
N GLY A 202 2.47 10.09 7.89
CA GLY A 202 1.04 10.39 7.86
C GLY A 202 0.56 11.02 9.16
N GLY A 203 0.86 10.38 10.29
CA GLY A 203 0.42 10.82 11.61
C GLY A 203 1.08 12.10 12.09
N TRP A 204 2.42 12.20 12.04
CA TRP A 204 3.15 13.28 12.70
C TRP A 204 3.46 14.48 11.81
N TYR A 205 3.46 14.32 10.49
CA TYR A 205 3.89 15.37 9.56
C TYR A 205 2.79 15.77 8.58
N ILE A 206 2.22 14.80 7.84
CA ILE A 206 1.27 15.07 6.76
C ILE A 206 -0.10 15.44 7.33
N GLY A 207 -0.62 14.67 8.28
CA GLY A 207 -1.93 14.88 8.90
C GLY A 207 -2.07 16.27 9.51
N PRO A 208 -1.16 16.68 10.42
CA PRO A 208 -1.20 18.02 11.02
C PRO A 208 -1.08 19.16 10.00
N TYR A 209 -0.46 18.94 8.82
CA TYR A 209 -0.32 19.97 7.80
C TYR A 209 -1.54 20.08 6.89
N ILE A 210 -2.17 18.95 6.53
CA ILE A 210 -3.31 18.92 5.62
C ILE A 210 -4.64 19.18 6.35
N LEU A 211 -4.76 18.66 7.58
CA LEU A 211 -6.01 18.62 8.33
C LEU A 211 -6.12 19.71 9.40
N SER A 212 -5.09 20.54 9.59
CA SER A 212 -5.19 21.80 10.36
C SER A 212 -6.03 22.85 9.62
#